data_AF-A0A4Q6FHY7-F1
#
_entry.id   AF-A0A4Q6FHY7-F1
#
_cell.length_a   1.000
_cell.length_b   1.000
_cell.length_c   1.000
_cell.angle_alpha   90.00
_cell.angle_beta   90.00
_cell.angle_gamma   90.00
#
_symmetry.space_group_name_H-M   'P 1'
#
loop_
_entity.id
_entity.type
_entity.pdbx_description
1 polymer ?
#
loop_
_entity_poly.entity_id
_entity_poly.type
_entity_poly.pdbx_seq_one_letter_code
_entity_poly.pdbx_strand_id
1 'polypeptide(L)'
;MNPWFLGAYAGYANLDSAQKTPKTEALYREGLLQLPFIRGLELPFYEDIHETDSHALIHSLPKSWDYIITTLPGTMNALSQNSNYGLASPDESGREAALSRLKSVKQRTEVIHNKHGRKSIQAIEIHSAPRGNIASQDSLRRSLETLLTWNWDGVALILEHCDAWHADGEFSKGFLTLQSELATIGNLSIHVGLNWGRSVLEGRRTETIHRHIELAGKKLKSLFFSGTAISDPLYGTWQDNHAAIRLDSSEIWESSGSLLT
;
A
#
# COMPACT_ATOMS: atom_id res chain seq x y z
N MET A 1 16.08 -8.82 15.96
CA MET A 1 15.42 -7.59 15.45
C MET A 1 14.16 -8.06 14.74
N ASN A 2 12.98 -7.65 15.18
CA ASN A 2 11.70 -8.07 14.57
C ASN A 2 11.69 -7.67 13.10
N PRO A 3 11.41 -8.55 12.13
CA PRO A 3 11.61 -8.21 10.71
C PRO A 3 10.36 -7.65 10.02
N TRP A 4 9.17 -7.77 10.62
CA TRP A 4 7.91 -7.57 9.91
C TRP A 4 7.24 -6.22 10.18
N PHE A 5 6.64 -5.65 9.13
CA PHE A 5 5.61 -4.62 9.24
C PHE A 5 4.24 -5.26 9.04
N LEU A 6 3.20 -4.67 9.61
CA LEU A 6 1.83 -5.16 9.47
C LEU A 6 0.91 -4.06 8.91
N GLY A 7 0.23 -4.37 7.81
CA GLY A 7 -0.88 -3.60 7.24
C GLY A 7 -2.16 -3.73 8.07
N ALA A 8 -2.09 -3.31 9.33
CA ALA A 8 -3.15 -3.55 10.31
C ALA A 8 -4.48 -2.85 9.95
N TYR A 9 -4.44 -1.81 9.12
CA TYR A 9 -5.65 -1.12 8.68
C TYR A 9 -6.52 -2.00 7.76
N ALA A 10 -5.92 -2.87 6.95
CA ALA A 10 -6.67 -3.80 6.09
C ALA A 10 -7.39 -4.86 6.93
N GLY A 11 -6.70 -5.39 7.96
CA GLY A 11 -7.32 -6.31 8.93
C GLY A 11 -8.46 -5.67 9.71
N TYR A 12 -8.36 -4.37 10.03
CA TYR A 12 -9.41 -3.63 10.72
C TYR A 12 -10.59 -3.24 9.80
N ALA A 13 -10.33 -3.05 8.50
CA ALA A 13 -11.35 -2.72 7.50
C ALA A 13 -12.27 -3.92 7.17
N ASN A 14 -11.75 -5.15 7.22
CA ASN A 14 -12.50 -6.38 6.91
C ASN A 14 -13.41 -6.87 8.05
N LEU A 15 -13.48 -6.17 9.18
CA LEU A 15 -14.35 -6.51 10.30
C LEU A 15 -15.71 -5.80 10.15
N ASP A 16 -16.51 -6.15 9.13
CA ASP A 16 -17.86 -5.61 8.93
C ASP A 16 -18.79 -5.83 10.14
N SER A 17 -18.47 -6.79 11.02
CA SER A 17 -19.17 -7.08 12.27
C SER A 17 -18.67 -6.31 13.50
N ALA A 18 -17.50 -5.67 13.43
CA ALA A 18 -16.98 -4.89 14.54
C ALA A 18 -17.41 -3.43 14.40
N GLN A 19 -18.30 -2.95 15.27
CA GLN A 19 -18.52 -1.51 15.39
C GLN A 19 -17.19 -0.84 15.71
N LYS A 20 -16.67 -0.03 14.78
CA LYS A 20 -15.48 0.79 15.01
C LYS A 20 -15.81 1.83 16.09
N THR A 21 -15.47 1.50 17.33
CA THR A 21 -15.62 2.36 18.49
C THR A 21 -14.25 2.65 19.09
N PRO A 22 -14.09 3.75 19.85
CA PRO A 22 -12.83 4.01 20.55
C PRO A 22 -12.36 2.83 21.42
N LYS A 23 -13.30 2.04 21.97
CA LYS A 23 -12.99 0.86 22.78
C LYS A 23 -12.43 -0.29 21.94
N THR A 24 -13.05 -0.60 20.80
CA THR A 24 -12.56 -1.69 19.91
C THR A 24 -11.23 -1.31 19.26
N GLU A 25 -11.03 -0.03 18.92
CA GLU A 25 -9.74 0.47 18.42
C GLU A 25 -8.63 0.36 19.46
N ALA A 26 -8.93 0.68 20.72
CA ALA A 26 -7.98 0.50 21.83
C ALA A 26 -7.60 -0.97 22.00
N LEU A 27 -8.58 -1.88 22.05
CA LEU A 27 -8.34 -3.32 22.17
C LEU A 27 -7.55 -3.88 20.98
N TYR A 28 -7.89 -3.46 19.76
CA TYR A 28 -7.15 -3.86 18.56
C TYR A 28 -5.69 -3.44 18.65
N ARG A 29 -5.42 -2.17 19.00
CA ARG A 29 -4.07 -1.64 19.21
C ARG A 29 -3.32 -2.36 20.32
N GLU A 30 -3.98 -2.66 21.45
CA GLU A 30 -3.39 -3.44 22.53
C GLU A 30 -2.99 -4.84 22.06
N GLY A 31 -3.82 -5.50 21.25
CA GLY A 31 -3.51 -6.79 20.63
C GLY A 31 -2.29 -6.71 19.72
N LEU A 32 -2.18 -5.66 18.89
CA LEU A 32 -1.01 -5.44 18.04
C LEU A 32 0.29 -5.34 18.87
N LEU A 33 0.25 -4.67 20.01
CA LEU A 33 1.41 -4.55 20.91
C LEU A 33 1.89 -5.89 21.48
N GLN A 34 1.03 -6.91 21.52
CA GLN A 34 1.39 -8.24 22.00
C GLN A 34 2.07 -9.11 20.94
N LEU A 35 2.10 -8.70 19.67
CA LEU A 35 2.70 -9.49 18.60
C LEU A 35 4.24 -9.38 18.64
N PRO A 36 4.98 -10.44 19.02
CA PRO A 36 6.40 -10.32 19.31
C PRO A 36 7.27 -10.19 18.06
N PHE A 37 6.72 -10.39 16.85
CA PHE A 37 7.47 -10.43 15.59
C PHE A 37 7.31 -9.17 14.72
N ILE A 38 6.41 -8.25 15.10
CA ILE A 38 6.24 -7.00 14.36
C ILE A 38 7.21 -5.94 14.88
N ARG A 39 7.80 -5.19 13.97
CA ARG A 39 8.62 -3.99 14.24
C ARG A 39 7.80 -2.72 14.16
N GLY A 40 6.70 -2.77 13.41
CA GLY A 40 6.03 -1.58 12.96
C GLY A 40 4.74 -1.85 12.21
N LEU A 41 4.07 -0.76 11.84
CA LEU A 41 2.83 -0.80 11.09
C LEU A 41 2.99 -0.10 9.74
N GLU A 42 2.24 -0.58 8.76
CA GLU A 42 1.88 0.25 7.62
C GLU A 42 0.63 1.07 8.00
N LEU A 43 0.72 2.38 7.77
CA LEU A 43 -0.32 3.36 8.07
C LEU A 43 -0.97 3.81 6.76
N PRO A 44 -2.31 3.73 6.62
CA PRO A 44 -3.00 4.23 5.45
C PRO A 44 -3.02 5.75 5.46
N PHE A 45 -2.84 6.37 4.28
CA PHE A 45 -3.07 7.78 4.08
C PHE A 45 -4.28 7.99 3.18
N TYR A 46 -5.33 8.63 3.73
CA TYR A 46 -6.55 9.00 3.03
C TYR A 46 -6.43 10.45 2.53
N GLU A 47 -7.16 11.38 3.13
CA GLU A 47 -6.81 12.81 3.13
C GLU A 47 -5.79 13.16 4.23
N ASP A 48 -5.71 12.31 5.25
CA ASP A 48 -4.74 12.33 6.34
C ASP A 48 -4.49 10.88 6.82
N ILE A 49 -3.63 10.66 7.82
CA ILE A 49 -3.26 9.32 8.30
C ILE A 49 -4.38 8.55 9.04
N HIS A 50 -5.50 9.22 9.34
CA HIS A 50 -6.68 8.63 9.96
C HIS A 50 -7.95 9.29 9.40
N GLU A 51 -9.05 8.54 9.32
CA GLU A 51 -10.31 9.00 8.71
C GLU A 51 -11.00 10.12 9.51
N THR A 52 -10.84 10.12 10.84
CA THR A 52 -11.53 11.04 11.76
C THR A 52 -10.59 11.90 12.60
N ASP A 53 -9.66 11.28 13.35
CA ASP A 53 -8.71 12.00 14.20
C ASP A 53 -7.25 11.53 14.06
N SER A 54 -6.52 12.17 13.14
CA SER A 54 -5.09 11.92 12.93
C SER A 54 -4.23 12.32 14.13
N HIS A 55 -4.64 13.33 14.91
CA HIS A 55 -3.88 13.76 16.07
C HIS A 55 -3.92 12.70 17.18
N ALA A 56 -5.10 12.14 17.45
CA ALA A 56 -5.26 11.04 18.39
C ALA A 56 -4.45 9.81 17.95
N LEU A 57 -4.52 9.43 16.67
CA LEU A 57 -3.72 8.31 16.15
C LEU A 57 -2.23 8.53 16.40
N ILE A 58 -1.65 9.67 15.96
CA ILE A 58 -0.22 9.99 16.15
C ILE A 58 0.18 9.94 17.63
N HIS A 59 -0.68 10.41 18.53
CA HIS A 59 -0.41 10.37 19.96
C HIS A 59 -0.39 8.95 20.54
N SER A 60 -1.12 8.05 19.91
CA SER A 60 -1.30 6.67 20.33
C SER A 60 -0.24 5.70 19.78
N LEU A 61 0.56 6.15 18.79
CA LEU A 61 1.58 5.36 18.13
C LEU A 61 2.76 5.04 19.07
N PRO A 62 3.19 3.76 19.18
CA PRO A 62 4.35 3.41 19.99
C PRO A 62 5.64 4.06 19.47
N LYS A 63 6.36 4.76 20.34
CA LYS A 63 7.63 5.43 19.97
C LYS A 63 8.72 4.47 19.50
N SER A 64 8.70 3.22 19.98
CA SER A 64 9.69 2.18 19.63
C SER A 64 9.43 1.54 18.27
N TRP A 65 8.26 1.76 17.66
CA TRP A 65 7.87 1.14 16.40
C TRP A 65 8.20 1.99 15.19
N ASP A 66 8.58 1.31 14.11
CA ASP A 66 8.76 1.92 12.80
C ASP A 66 7.45 1.93 12.02
N TYR A 67 7.37 2.75 10.97
CA TYR A 67 6.16 2.85 10.16
C TYR A 67 6.47 2.93 8.67
N ILE A 68 5.54 2.44 7.87
CA ILE A 68 5.45 2.67 6.43
C ILE A 68 4.15 3.45 6.20
N ILE A 69 4.13 4.41 5.28
CA ILE A 69 2.89 5.09 4.90
C ILE A 69 2.50 4.60 3.51
N THR A 70 1.31 4.01 3.34
CA THR A 70 0.76 3.71 2.02
C THR A 70 -0.25 4.78 1.61
N THR A 71 -0.15 5.27 0.38
CA THR A 71 -1.13 6.23 -0.16
C THR A 71 -2.30 5.55 -0.85
N LEU A 72 -2.33 4.22 -0.93
CA LEU A 72 -3.31 3.54 -1.78
C LEU A 72 -4.77 3.87 -1.44
N PRO A 73 -5.22 3.87 -0.18
CA PRO A 73 -6.61 4.18 0.13
C PRO A 73 -7.01 5.58 -0.33
N GLY A 74 -6.17 6.60 -0.08
CA GLY A 74 -6.39 7.96 -0.56
C GLY A 74 -6.34 8.06 -2.09
N THR A 75 -5.43 7.34 -2.75
CA THR A 75 -5.36 7.25 -4.21
C THR A 75 -6.64 6.67 -4.81
N MET A 76 -7.16 5.58 -4.24
CA MET A 76 -8.40 4.96 -4.71
C MET A 76 -9.62 5.84 -4.45
N ASN A 77 -9.70 6.49 -3.29
CA ASN A 77 -10.76 7.46 -3.00
C ASN A 77 -10.74 8.64 -3.99
N ALA A 78 -9.56 9.19 -4.31
CA ALA A 78 -9.49 10.27 -5.29
C ALA A 78 -9.84 9.80 -6.71
N LEU A 79 -9.44 8.58 -7.10
CA LEU A 79 -9.81 8.00 -8.39
C LEU A 79 -11.32 7.78 -8.54
N SER A 80 -12.04 7.50 -7.44
CA SER A 80 -13.50 7.36 -7.49
C SER A 80 -14.21 8.69 -7.77
N GLN A 81 -13.56 9.83 -7.51
CA GLN A 81 -14.09 11.18 -7.75
C GLN A 81 -13.54 11.80 -9.05
N ASN A 82 -12.30 11.47 -9.41
CA ASN A 82 -11.62 11.95 -10.61
C ASN A 82 -10.78 10.83 -11.23
N SER A 83 -11.24 10.27 -12.35
CA SER A 83 -10.53 9.19 -13.04
C SER A 83 -9.15 9.57 -13.59
N ASN A 84 -8.85 10.87 -13.67
CA ASN A 84 -7.55 11.38 -14.08
C ASN A 84 -6.60 11.60 -12.89
N TYR A 85 -6.99 11.33 -11.64
CA TYR A 85 -6.10 11.51 -10.49
C TYR A 85 -4.91 10.54 -10.52
N GLY A 86 -3.69 11.05 -10.32
CA GLY A 86 -2.55 10.19 -10.02
C GLY A 86 -1.23 10.64 -10.64
N LEU A 87 -0.13 9.99 -10.21
CA LEU A 87 1.24 10.39 -10.58
C LEU A 87 1.54 10.18 -12.07
N ALA A 88 0.94 9.18 -12.71
CA ALA A 88 1.10 8.95 -14.15
C ALA A 88 0.05 9.68 -14.99
N SER A 89 -0.74 10.59 -14.42
CA SER A 89 -1.79 11.25 -15.19
C SER A 89 -1.22 12.17 -16.29
N PRO A 90 -1.66 12.05 -17.54
CA PRO A 90 -1.38 13.05 -18.58
C PRO A 90 -2.19 14.34 -18.37
N ASP A 91 -3.26 14.31 -17.57
CA ASP A 91 -3.98 15.49 -17.14
C ASP A 91 -3.21 16.20 -16.02
N GLU A 92 -2.83 17.45 -16.26
CA GLU A 92 -1.96 18.17 -15.33
C GLU A 92 -2.66 18.42 -13.98
N SER A 93 -4.00 18.63 -13.97
CA SER A 93 -4.74 18.85 -12.73
C SER A 93 -4.77 17.59 -11.84
N GLY A 94 -4.98 16.41 -12.45
CA GLY A 94 -4.95 15.13 -11.77
C GLY A 94 -3.56 14.76 -11.24
N ARG A 95 -2.51 15.13 -11.99
CA ARG A 95 -1.11 14.97 -11.58
C ARG A 95 -0.75 15.90 -10.42
N GLU A 96 -1.10 17.18 -10.50
CA GLU A 96 -0.87 18.16 -9.45
C GLU A 96 -1.61 17.81 -8.16
N ALA A 97 -2.84 17.29 -8.26
CA ALA A 97 -3.60 16.81 -7.10
C ALA A 97 -2.88 15.65 -6.38
N ALA A 98 -2.29 14.72 -7.14
CA ALA A 98 -1.50 13.62 -6.58
C ALA A 98 -0.23 14.11 -5.87
N LEU A 99 0.50 15.04 -6.49
CA LEU A 99 1.66 15.68 -5.86
C LEU A 99 1.26 16.48 -4.62
N SER A 100 0.15 17.19 -4.64
CA SER A 100 -0.36 17.94 -3.50
C SER A 100 -0.61 17.03 -2.29
N ARG A 101 -1.22 15.86 -2.50
CA ARG A 101 -1.40 14.87 -1.43
C ARG A 101 -0.08 14.37 -0.86
N LEU A 102 0.92 14.12 -1.70
CA LEU A 102 2.25 13.71 -1.24
C LEU A 102 2.98 14.79 -0.44
N LYS A 103 2.67 16.08 -0.67
CA LYS A 103 3.14 17.16 0.24
C LYS A 103 2.51 17.01 1.63
N SER A 104 1.23 16.68 1.72
CA SER A 104 0.57 16.40 3.01
C SER A 104 1.16 15.18 3.71
N VAL A 105 1.47 14.11 2.96
CA VAL A 105 2.17 12.92 3.49
C VAL A 105 3.54 13.30 4.08
N LYS A 106 4.31 14.13 3.37
CA LYS A 106 5.59 14.65 3.86
C LYS A 106 5.43 15.45 5.15
N GLN A 107 4.45 16.36 5.22
CA GLN A 107 4.19 17.14 6.43
C GLN A 107 3.82 16.24 7.62
N ARG A 108 3.02 15.19 7.40
CA ARG A 108 2.68 14.23 8.46
C ARG A 108 3.85 13.37 8.89
N THR A 109 4.72 13.00 7.95
CA THR A 109 6.00 12.34 8.26
C THR A 109 6.83 13.16 9.25
N GLU A 110 6.97 14.46 9.01
CA GLU A 110 7.68 15.38 9.91
C GLU A 110 7.03 15.46 11.30
N VAL A 111 5.70 15.55 11.37
CA VAL A 111 4.95 15.56 12.65
C VAL A 111 5.19 14.27 13.44
N ILE A 112 5.15 13.11 12.78
CA ILE A 112 5.38 11.81 13.43
C ILE A 112 6.84 11.69 13.89
N HIS A 113 7.81 12.10 13.07
CA HIS A 113 9.23 12.12 13.45
C HIS A 113 9.47 12.98 14.69
N ASN A 114 8.93 14.21 14.70
CA ASN A 114 9.04 15.13 15.83
C ASN A 114 8.39 14.56 17.10
N LYS A 115 7.21 13.95 16.98
CA LYS A 115 6.52 13.29 18.10
C LYS A 115 7.33 12.15 18.70
N HIS A 116 7.97 11.34 17.86
CA HIS A 116 8.77 10.20 18.30
C HIS A 116 10.19 10.59 18.71
N GLY A 117 10.67 11.78 18.33
CA GLY A 117 12.06 12.20 18.54
C GLY A 117 13.07 11.37 17.72
N ARG A 118 12.60 10.74 16.64
CA ARG A 118 13.42 9.89 15.76
C ARG A 118 12.75 9.73 14.38
N LYS A 119 13.55 9.32 13.40
CA LYS A 119 13.09 8.93 12.06
C LYS A 119 12.38 7.58 12.12
N SER A 120 11.08 7.63 12.38
CA SER A 120 10.24 6.43 12.60
C SER A 120 9.49 5.99 11.35
N ILE A 121 9.20 6.90 10.42
CA ILE A 121 8.75 6.51 9.07
C ILE A 121 9.97 6.03 8.28
N GLN A 122 9.92 4.80 7.76
CA GLN A 122 11.02 4.19 7.02
C GLN A 122 10.80 4.29 5.51
N ALA A 123 9.55 4.23 5.07
CA ALA A 123 9.19 4.30 3.66
C ALA A 123 7.80 4.93 3.45
N ILE A 124 7.59 5.46 2.25
CA ILE A 124 6.29 5.88 1.72
C ILE A 124 6.04 5.09 0.44
N GLU A 125 4.93 4.37 0.41
CA GLU A 125 4.43 3.63 -0.74
C GLU A 125 3.50 4.50 -1.56
N ILE A 126 3.96 4.80 -2.77
CA ILE A 126 3.27 5.60 -3.79
C ILE A 126 2.81 4.70 -4.93
N HIS A 127 1.85 5.18 -5.72
CA HIS A 127 1.14 4.38 -6.70
C HIS A 127 1.10 5.08 -8.05
N SER A 128 1.21 4.30 -9.12
CA SER A 128 1.34 4.86 -10.48
C SER A 128 0.04 5.41 -11.07
N ALA A 129 -1.10 5.41 -10.37
CA ALA A 129 -2.41 5.89 -10.84
C ALA A 129 -2.34 7.05 -11.87
N PRO A 130 -3.29 7.17 -12.81
CA PRO A 130 -4.59 6.50 -12.89
C PRO A 130 -4.50 5.12 -13.58
N ARG A 131 -5.65 4.63 -14.09
CA ARG A 131 -5.70 3.35 -14.82
C ARG A 131 -4.71 3.32 -15.99
N GLY A 132 -4.15 2.15 -16.26
CA GLY A 132 -3.08 1.95 -17.25
C GLY A 132 -3.44 2.36 -18.68
N ASN A 133 -4.73 2.39 -19.05
CA ASN A 133 -5.18 2.88 -20.36
C ASN A 133 -5.14 4.41 -20.52
N ILE A 134 -5.02 5.15 -19.41
CA ILE A 134 -4.92 6.62 -19.37
C ILE A 134 -3.51 7.04 -18.95
N ALA A 135 -2.89 6.27 -18.06
CA ALA A 135 -1.59 6.57 -17.48
C ALA A 135 -0.48 6.72 -18.54
N SER A 136 0.42 7.66 -18.30
CA SER A 136 1.58 7.97 -19.12
C SER A 136 2.87 7.77 -18.33
N GLN A 137 3.80 6.98 -18.88
CA GLN A 137 5.14 6.78 -18.31
C GLN A 137 5.91 8.11 -18.20
N ASP A 138 5.74 9.02 -19.17
CA ASP A 138 6.38 10.34 -19.15
C ASP A 138 5.81 11.19 -18.01
N SER A 139 4.50 11.15 -17.78
CA SER A 139 3.90 11.85 -16.63
C SER A 139 4.36 11.26 -15.31
N LEU A 140 4.42 9.93 -15.19
CA LEU A 140 4.95 9.27 -14.00
C LEU A 140 6.39 9.71 -13.76
N ARG A 141 7.24 9.68 -14.80
CA ARG A 141 8.63 10.11 -14.74
C ARG A 141 8.76 11.53 -14.19
N ARG A 142 8.02 12.50 -14.76
CA ARG A 142 8.02 13.90 -14.30
C ARG A 142 7.59 14.02 -12.84
N SER A 143 6.58 13.25 -12.43
CA SER A 143 6.10 13.24 -11.04
C SER A 143 7.16 12.67 -10.08
N LEU A 144 7.78 11.54 -10.43
CA LEU A 144 8.85 10.94 -9.63
C LEU A 144 10.07 11.88 -9.50
N GLU A 145 10.48 12.51 -10.59
CA GLU A 145 11.56 13.52 -10.57
C GLU A 145 11.20 14.71 -9.69
N THR A 146 9.95 15.18 -9.75
CA THR A 146 9.45 16.24 -8.86
C THR A 146 9.56 15.82 -7.39
N LEU A 147 9.12 14.61 -7.04
CA LEU A 147 9.19 14.10 -5.66
C LEU A 147 10.64 14.03 -5.17
N LEU A 148 11.59 13.66 -6.02
CA LEU A 148 13.00 13.57 -5.65
C LEU A 148 13.67 14.93 -5.41
N THR A 149 13.03 16.04 -5.80
CA THR A 149 13.49 17.38 -5.41
C THR A 149 13.15 17.74 -3.96
N TRP A 150 12.27 16.98 -3.30
CA TRP A 150 11.85 17.25 -1.94
C TRP A 150 12.79 16.58 -0.93
N ASN A 151 12.97 17.21 0.23
CA ASN A 151 13.70 16.60 1.33
C ASN A 151 12.81 15.61 2.09
N TRP A 152 12.96 14.31 1.83
CA TRP A 152 12.23 13.24 2.53
C TRP A 152 12.83 12.84 3.88
N ASP A 153 13.81 13.57 4.38
CA ASP A 153 14.47 13.27 5.67
C ASP A 153 15.02 11.83 5.78
N GLY A 154 15.42 11.25 4.65
CA GLY A 154 15.94 9.87 4.57
C GLY A 154 14.87 8.78 4.48
N VAL A 155 13.58 9.13 4.39
CA VAL A 155 12.50 8.19 4.11
C VAL A 155 12.61 7.67 2.67
N ALA A 156 12.50 6.35 2.50
CA ALA A 156 12.54 5.74 1.17
C ALA A 156 11.22 5.97 0.42
N LEU A 157 11.28 6.28 -0.88
CA LEU A 157 10.13 6.22 -1.76
C LEU A 157 10.09 4.85 -2.45
N ILE A 158 8.92 4.21 -2.36
CA ILE A 158 8.66 2.90 -2.94
C ILE A 158 7.43 3.04 -3.85
N LEU A 159 7.59 2.75 -5.14
CA LEU A 159 6.44 2.60 -6.04
C LEU A 159 5.89 1.18 -5.85
N GLU A 160 4.75 1.05 -5.19
CA GLU A 160 4.11 -0.25 -5.02
C GLU A 160 3.37 -0.63 -6.30
N HIS A 161 3.76 -1.76 -6.88
CA HIS A 161 3.04 -2.38 -7.98
C HIS A 161 1.78 -3.07 -7.44
N CYS A 162 0.62 -2.62 -7.93
CA CYS A 162 -0.67 -3.24 -7.61
C CYS A 162 -0.95 -4.39 -8.59
N ASP A 163 -1.64 -4.08 -9.67
CA ASP A 163 -1.97 -4.98 -10.76
C ASP A 163 -2.17 -4.14 -12.03
N ALA A 164 -1.77 -4.69 -13.17
CA ALA A 164 -1.78 -4.00 -14.45
C ALA A 164 -3.17 -3.90 -15.05
N TRP A 165 -3.43 -2.81 -15.76
CA TRP A 165 -4.60 -2.72 -16.62
C TRP A 165 -4.47 -3.68 -17.81
N HIS A 166 -5.55 -4.41 -18.09
CA HIS A 166 -5.71 -5.23 -19.28
C HIS A 166 -7.03 -4.89 -19.99
N ALA A 167 -7.00 -4.93 -21.32
CA ALA A 167 -8.16 -4.56 -22.15
C ALA A 167 -9.33 -5.55 -22.06
N ASP A 168 -9.05 -6.80 -21.66
CA ASP A 168 -10.04 -7.86 -21.42
C ASP A 168 -10.80 -7.69 -20.09
N GLY A 169 -10.41 -6.73 -19.26
CA GLY A 169 -11.24 -6.22 -18.16
C GLY A 169 -11.03 -6.89 -16.80
N GLU A 170 -10.03 -7.75 -16.65
CA GLU A 170 -9.76 -8.43 -15.37
C GLU A 170 -8.63 -7.75 -14.59
N PHE A 171 -8.98 -6.75 -13.78
CA PHE A 171 -8.06 -6.07 -12.86
C PHE A 171 -8.81 -5.53 -11.62
N SER A 172 -8.11 -5.40 -10.50
CA SER A 172 -8.59 -4.75 -9.28
C SER A 172 -8.33 -3.24 -9.31
N LYS A 173 -7.06 -2.82 -9.46
CA LYS A 173 -6.67 -1.41 -9.56
C LYS A 173 -6.42 -1.03 -11.02
N GLY A 174 -5.70 -1.90 -11.73
CA GLY A 174 -5.42 -1.75 -13.16
C GLY A 174 -4.58 -0.51 -13.45
N PHE A 175 -3.40 -0.40 -12.84
CA PHE A 175 -2.46 0.70 -13.07
C PHE A 175 -1.49 0.37 -14.22
N LEU A 176 -0.30 0.99 -14.24
CA LEU A 176 0.72 0.65 -15.23
C LEU A 176 1.25 -0.77 -15.01
N THR A 177 1.76 -1.39 -16.07
CA THR A 177 2.46 -2.67 -15.96
C THR A 177 3.72 -2.53 -15.10
N LEU A 178 4.11 -3.60 -14.41
CA LEU A 178 5.36 -3.63 -13.64
C LEU A 178 6.57 -3.25 -14.51
N GLN A 179 6.59 -3.66 -15.78
CA GLN A 179 7.65 -3.32 -16.72
C GLN A 179 7.70 -1.82 -16.99
N SER A 180 6.55 -1.17 -17.19
CA SER A 180 6.47 0.29 -17.36
C SER A 180 6.90 1.05 -16.11
N GLU A 181 6.51 0.57 -14.93
CA GLU A 181 6.90 1.16 -13.65
C GLU A 181 8.42 1.06 -13.43
N LEU A 182 9.00 -0.13 -13.65
CA LEU A 182 10.45 -0.37 -13.57
C LEU A 182 11.25 0.44 -14.58
N ALA A 183 10.77 0.52 -15.83
CA ALA A 183 11.39 1.34 -16.88
C ALA A 183 11.38 2.82 -16.50
N THR A 184 10.26 3.31 -15.96
CA THR A 184 10.11 4.71 -15.54
C THR A 184 11.02 5.05 -14.36
N ILE A 185 11.09 4.16 -13.36
CA ILE A 185 12.02 4.28 -12.24
C ILE A 185 13.46 4.31 -12.76
N GLY A 186 13.86 3.36 -13.60
CA GLY A 186 15.20 3.30 -14.19
C GLY A 186 16.30 3.54 -13.15
N ASN A 187 17.09 4.61 -13.33
CA ASN A 187 18.18 4.98 -12.41
C ASN A 187 17.77 5.92 -11.26
N LEU A 188 16.49 6.26 -11.11
CA LEU A 188 16.02 7.06 -9.98
C LEU A 188 16.26 6.33 -8.66
N SER A 189 16.49 7.10 -7.60
CA SER A 189 16.58 6.64 -6.22
C SER A 189 15.19 6.33 -5.65
N ILE A 190 14.44 5.51 -6.37
CA ILE A 190 13.11 5.00 -6.03
C ILE A 190 13.17 3.49 -6.19
N HIS A 191 12.53 2.80 -5.25
CA HIS A 191 12.42 1.36 -5.22
C HIS A 191 11.05 0.89 -5.69
N VAL A 192 10.92 -0.41 -5.91
CA VAL A 192 9.62 -1.07 -6.16
C VAL A 192 9.21 -1.89 -4.95
N GLY A 193 7.93 -1.79 -4.62
CA GLY A 193 7.23 -2.66 -3.69
C GLY A 193 6.36 -3.63 -4.47
N LEU A 194 6.30 -4.89 -4.04
CA LEU A 194 5.38 -5.87 -4.62
C LEU A 194 4.35 -6.27 -3.59
N ASN A 195 3.14 -6.52 -4.04
CA ASN A 195 2.09 -7.13 -3.25
C ASN A 195 1.80 -8.53 -3.79
N TRP A 196 1.88 -9.54 -2.94
CA TRP A 196 1.68 -10.94 -3.31
C TRP A 196 0.31 -11.14 -3.94
N GLY A 197 -0.76 -10.74 -3.25
CA GLY A 197 -2.14 -10.95 -3.69
C GLY A 197 -2.44 -10.23 -4.98
N ARG A 198 -2.00 -8.98 -5.12
CA ARG A 198 -2.24 -8.20 -6.33
C ARG A 198 -1.43 -8.72 -7.54
N SER A 199 -0.21 -9.21 -7.31
CA SER A 199 0.56 -9.91 -8.35
C SER A 199 -0.13 -11.21 -8.79
N VAL A 200 -0.69 -11.97 -7.83
CA VAL A 200 -1.43 -13.20 -8.14
C VAL A 200 -2.75 -12.92 -8.85
N LEU A 201 -3.43 -11.83 -8.49
CA LEU A 201 -4.62 -11.33 -9.18
C LEU A 201 -4.31 -10.97 -10.64
N GLU A 202 -3.21 -10.25 -10.89
CA GLU A 202 -2.82 -9.83 -12.25
C GLU A 202 -2.69 -11.03 -13.20
N GLY A 203 -1.90 -12.04 -12.84
CA GLY A 203 -1.68 -13.20 -13.73
C GLY A 203 -2.64 -14.37 -13.52
N ARG A 204 -3.61 -14.22 -12.60
CA ARG A 204 -4.55 -15.26 -12.15
C ARG A 204 -3.87 -16.58 -11.78
N ARG A 205 -2.69 -16.49 -11.17
CA ARG A 205 -1.85 -17.64 -10.78
C ARG A 205 -0.73 -17.23 -9.84
N THR A 206 -0.28 -18.15 -8.99
CA THR A 206 0.75 -17.90 -7.98
C THR A 206 2.12 -17.66 -8.58
N GLU A 207 2.43 -18.21 -9.76
CA GLU A 207 3.73 -18.03 -10.42
C GLU A 207 4.01 -16.57 -10.80
N THR A 208 2.98 -15.73 -10.89
CA THR A 208 3.11 -14.32 -11.29
C THR A 208 3.96 -13.53 -10.29
N ILE A 209 3.82 -13.77 -8.98
CA ILE A 209 4.64 -13.08 -7.98
C ILE A 209 6.13 -13.44 -8.12
N HIS A 210 6.46 -14.69 -8.46
CA HIS A 210 7.85 -15.09 -8.70
C HIS A 210 8.44 -14.34 -9.89
N ARG A 211 7.68 -14.23 -10.98
CA ARG A 211 8.08 -13.44 -12.16
C ARG A 211 8.23 -11.96 -11.81
N HIS A 212 7.33 -11.39 -11.00
CA HIS A 212 7.43 -10.00 -10.56
C HIS A 212 8.67 -9.76 -9.70
N ILE A 213 9.00 -10.67 -8.80
CA ILE A 213 10.23 -10.60 -7.99
C ILE A 213 11.48 -10.66 -8.89
N GLU A 214 11.51 -11.58 -9.86
CA GLU A 214 12.60 -11.70 -10.83
C GLU A 214 12.76 -10.42 -11.67
N LEU A 215 11.66 -9.86 -12.17
CA LEU A 215 11.64 -8.62 -12.93
C LEU A 215 12.10 -7.41 -12.09
N ALA A 216 11.63 -7.30 -10.85
CA ALA A 216 12.01 -6.21 -9.96
C ALA A 216 13.50 -6.29 -9.57
N GLY A 217 14.05 -7.50 -9.42
CA GLY A 217 15.46 -7.73 -9.14
C GLY A 217 16.00 -6.85 -8.01
N LYS A 218 17.07 -6.10 -8.28
CA LYS A 218 17.70 -5.22 -7.27
C LYS A 218 16.87 -3.99 -6.88
N LYS A 219 15.79 -3.69 -7.60
CA LYS A 219 14.90 -2.56 -7.27
C LYS A 219 13.88 -2.94 -6.20
N LEU A 220 13.63 -4.23 -5.96
CA LEU A 220 12.70 -4.71 -4.95
C LEU A 220 13.14 -4.29 -3.54
N LYS A 221 12.26 -3.61 -2.81
CA LYS A 221 12.53 -3.12 -1.45
C LYS A 221 11.49 -3.55 -0.41
N SER A 222 10.24 -3.77 -0.83
CA SER A 222 9.17 -4.31 0.01
C SER A 222 8.44 -5.44 -0.72
N LEU A 223 7.95 -6.41 0.06
CA LEU A 223 7.04 -7.46 -0.38
C LEU A 223 5.94 -7.59 0.67
N PHE A 224 4.70 -7.29 0.29
CA PHE A 224 3.51 -7.42 1.12
C PHE A 224 2.84 -8.76 0.89
N PHE A 225 2.61 -9.50 1.97
CA PHE A 225 1.91 -10.79 1.96
C PHE A 225 0.42 -10.59 2.26
N SER A 226 -0.33 -10.10 1.27
CA SER A 226 -1.80 -10.14 1.30
C SER A 226 -2.30 -11.24 0.37
N GLY A 227 -3.18 -12.12 0.86
CA GLY A 227 -3.68 -13.23 0.04
C GLY A 227 -4.84 -12.84 -0.89
N THR A 228 -5.13 -13.73 -1.82
CA THR A 228 -6.38 -13.77 -2.59
C THR A 228 -6.84 -15.22 -2.67
N ALA A 229 -8.10 -15.45 -3.03
CA ALA A 229 -8.70 -16.79 -3.07
C ALA A 229 -9.27 -17.09 -4.45
N ILE A 230 -9.20 -18.36 -4.87
CA ILE A 230 -9.91 -18.82 -6.09
C ILE A 230 -11.42 -18.66 -5.88
N SER A 231 -11.91 -19.06 -4.72
CA SER A 231 -13.28 -18.86 -4.27
C SER A 231 -13.34 -19.07 -2.77
N ASP A 232 -13.89 -18.11 -2.05
CA ASP A 232 -14.03 -18.18 -0.61
C ASP A 232 -15.30 -17.44 -0.15
N PRO A 233 -16.09 -17.98 0.79
CA PRO A 233 -17.30 -17.32 1.29
C PRO A 233 -17.04 -15.97 1.99
N LEU A 234 -15.89 -15.80 2.64
CA LEU A 234 -15.53 -14.60 3.38
C LEU A 234 -14.76 -13.61 2.51
N TYR A 235 -13.83 -14.11 1.69
CA TYR A 235 -12.92 -13.26 0.93
C TYR A 235 -13.32 -13.07 -0.53
N GLY A 236 -14.30 -13.84 -1.03
CA GLY A 236 -14.79 -13.77 -2.40
C GLY A 236 -13.94 -14.56 -3.40
N THR A 237 -14.23 -14.35 -4.68
CA THR A 237 -13.59 -15.03 -5.80
C THR A 237 -12.68 -14.05 -6.52
N TRP A 238 -11.37 -14.27 -6.41
CA TRP A 238 -10.31 -13.43 -6.98
C TRP A 238 -10.50 -11.94 -6.68
N GLN A 239 -10.66 -11.63 -5.40
CA GLN A 239 -10.79 -10.26 -4.91
C GLN A 239 -9.52 -9.82 -4.19
N ASP A 240 -9.26 -8.50 -4.21
CA ASP A 240 -8.22 -7.85 -3.40
C ASP A 240 -8.74 -7.59 -1.97
N ASN A 241 -9.29 -8.63 -1.35
CA ASN A 241 -9.86 -8.58 0.01
C ASN A 241 -8.90 -9.10 1.07
N HIS A 242 -7.61 -9.29 0.71
CA HIS A 242 -6.57 -9.75 1.63
C HIS A 242 -6.93 -11.08 2.30
N ALA A 243 -7.27 -12.10 1.50
CA ALA A 243 -7.59 -13.44 2.00
C ALA A 243 -6.51 -13.92 2.97
N ALA A 244 -6.94 -14.47 4.12
CA ALA A 244 -6.02 -14.97 5.11
C ALA A 244 -5.12 -16.07 4.52
N ILE A 245 -3.93 -16.22 5.09
CA ILE A 245 -3.05 -17.35 4.77
C ILE A 245 -3.75 -18.66 5.10
N ARG A 246 -3.61 -19.67 4.23
CA ARG A 246 -4.06 -21.04 4.50
C ARG A 246 -2.94 -21.80 5.19
N LEU A 247 -3.18 -22.19 6.43
CA LEU A 247 -2.26 -22.91 7.32
C LEU A 247 -2.73 -24.35 7.62
N ASP A 248 -3.83 -24.78 7.01
CA ASP A 248 -4.53 -26.04 7.27
C ASP A 248 -4.95 -26.19 8.75
N SER A 249 -5.42 -25.10 9.35
CA SER A 249 -5.96 -25.07 10.73
C SER A 249 -7.50 -25.14 10.75
N SER A 250 -8.07 -25.20 11.95
CA SER A 250 -9.53 -25.17 12.17
C SER A 250 -10.05 -23.78 12.54
N GLU A 251 -9.24 -22.74 12.33
CA GLU A 251 -9.58 -21.37 12.72
C GLU A 251 -10.61 -20.75 11.78
N ILE A 252 -11.57 -20.01 12.35
CA ILE A 252 -12.72 -19.45 11.60
C ILE A 252 -12.33 -18.34 10.61
N TRP A 253 -11.15 -17.75 10.79
CA TRP A 253 -10.62 -16.69 9.94
C TRP A 253 -9.73 -17.23 8.81
N GLU A 254 -9.43 -18.54 8.81
CA GLU A 254 -8.65 -19.14 7.77
C GLU A 254 -9.47 -19.26 6.47
N SER A 255 -8.83 -18.91 5.35
CA SER A 255 -9.45 -19.05 4.03
C SER A 255 -9.10 -20.39 3.40
N SER A 256 -10.09 -21.28 3.33
CA SER A 256 -9.95 -22.59 2.68
C SER A 256 -9.57 -22.49 1.19
N GLY A 257 -9.97 -21.39 0.54
CA GLY A 257 -9.70 -21.10 -0.87
C GLY A 257 -8.48 -20.22 -1.13
N SER A 258 -7.74 -19.81 -0.10
CA SER A 258 -6.59 -18.91 -0.26
C SER A 258 -5.47 -19.55 -1.06
N LEU A 259 -4.89 -18.74 -1.92
CA LEU A 259 -3.73 -19.09 -2.72
C LEU A 259 -2.41 -18.80 -1.99
N LEU A 260 -2.47 -18.07 -0.87
CA LEU A 260 -1.32 -17.81 -0.02
C LEU A 260 -1.24 -18.93 1.02
N THR A 261 -0.20 -19.76 0.90
CA THR A 261 0.05 -20.97 1.72
C THR A 261 1.41 -20.93 2.37
#